data_AF-A0A2T0MMZ5-F1
#
_entry.id   AF-A0A2T0MMZ5-F1
#
_cell.length_a   1.000
_cell.length_b   1.000
_cell.length_c   1.000
_cell.angle_alpha   90.00
_cell.angle_beta   90.00
_cell.angle_gamma   90.00
#
_symmetry.space_group_name_H-M   'P 1'
#
loop_
_entity.id
_entity.type
_entity.pdbx_description
1 polymer ?
#
loop_
_entity_poly.entity_id
_entity_poly.type
_entity_poly.pdbx_seq_one_letter_code
_entity_poly.pdbx_strand_id
1 'polypeptide(L)'
;MKITLDTRFNGSLGPITLGEAVQQLKSRDLACTVAADVLEQKITIFSDCVERGFTPLRSEIMAAYYVAERDATAEAFDRGLITRGELETKQAALVRQLLS
;
A
#
# COMPACT_ATOMS: atom_id res chain seq x y z
N MET A 1 -5.86 3.56 12.01
CA MET A 1 -6.73 2.83 11.04
C MET A 1 -5.96 1.63 10.48
N LYS A 2 -6.56 0.44 10.30
CA LYS A 2 -5.91 -0.65 9.53
C LYS A 2 -6.06 -0.34 8.04
N ILE A 3 -4.94 -0.26 7.33
CA ILE A 3 -4.91 -0.01 5.88
C ILE A 3 -5.04 -1.36 5.16
N THR A 4 -5.98 -1.44 4.22
CA THR A 4 -6.23 -2.63 3.39
C THR A 4 -6.43 -2.19 1.95
N LEU A 5 -6.39 -3.13 0.99
CA LEU A 5 -6.67 -2.80 -0.41
C LEU A 5 -8.09 -2.22 -0.61
N ASP A 6 -9.02 -2.55 0.29
CA ASP A 6 -10.40 -2.04 0.28
C ASP A 6 -10.57 -0.66 0.93
N THR A 7 -9.50 -0.10 1.52
CA THR A 7 -9.53 1.24 2.10
C THR A 7 -9.90 2.27 1.04
N ARG A 8 -11.02 2.97 1.24
CA ARG A 8 -11.55 3.99 0.32
C ARG A 8 -11.05 5.38 0.65
N PHE A 9 -10.79 6.17 -0.38
CA PHE A 9 -10.47 7.60 -0.27
C PHE A 9 -10.94 8.36 -1.52
N ASN A 10 -10.86 9.69 -1.45
CA ASN A 10 -11.23 10.55 -2.57
C ASN A 10 -10.11 10.56 -3.61
N GLY A 11 -10.32 9.89 -4.75
CA GLY A 11 -9.46 10.01 -5.92
C GLY A 11 -9.82 11.22 -6.79
N SER A 12 -9.02 11.50 -7.81
CA SER A 12 -9.24 12.64 -8.72
C SER A 12 -10.55 12.56 -9.51
N LEU A 13 -11.12 11.36 -9.67
CA LEU A 13 -12.35 11.11 -10.42
C LEU A 13 -13.51 10.66 -9.51
N GLY A 14 -13.35 10.75 -8.19
CA GLY A 14 -14.32 10.30 -7.20
C GLY A 14 -13.75 9.25 -6.24
N PRO A 15 -14.60 8.68 -5.37
CA PRO A 15 -14.20 7.68 -4.39
C PRO A 15 -13.60 6.44 -5.06
N ILE A 16 -12.45 5.98 -4.57
CA ILE A 16 -11.70 4.84 -5.10
C ILE A 16 -11.10 4.04 -3.95
N THR A 17 -10.89 2.73 -4.15
CA THR A 17 -10.13 1.88 -3.23
C THR A 17 -8.62 2.01 -3.43
N LEU A 18 -7.85 1.67 -2.41
CA LEU A 18 -6.39 1.60 -2.50
C LEU A 18 -5.94 0.65 -3.62
N GLY A 19 -6.58 -0.52 -3.75
CA GLY A 19 -6.29 -1.48 -4.81
C GLY A 19 -6.51 -0.89 -6.21
N GLU A 20 -7.65 -0.24 -6.46
CA GLU A 20 -7.94 0.39 -7.75
C GLU A 20 -6.97 1.55 -8.05
N ALA A 21 -6.63 2.36 -7.04
CA ALA A 21 -5.68 3.46 -7.22
C ALA A 21 -4.29 2.95 -7.62
N VAL A 22 -3.81 1.88 -6.98
CA VAL A 22 -2.54 1.23 -7.33
C VAL A 22 -2.60 0.64 -8.75
N GLN A 23 -3.70 0.01 -9.14
CA GLN A 23 -3.88 -0.49 -10.50
C GLN A 23 -3.83 0.64 -11.54
N GLN A 24 -4.42 1.80 -11.25
CA GLN A 24 -4.35 2.97 -12.12
C GLN A 24 -2.95 3.57 -12.20
N LEU A 25 -2.18 3.56 -11.10
CA LEU A 25 -0.79 3.99 -11.11
C LEU A 25 0.07 3.04 -11.96
N LYS A 26 -0.11 1.73 -11.79
CA LYS A 26 0.63 0.70 -12.55
C LYS A 26 0.29 0.72 -14.04
N SER A 27 -0.98 0.88 -14.41
CA SER A 27 -1.40 0.91 -15.83
C SER A 27 -0.90 2.12 -16.61
N ARG A 28 -0.51 3.19 -15.90
CA ARG A 28 0.06 4.40 -16.47
C ARG A 28 1.57 4.49 -16.33
N ASP A 29 2.22 3.44 -15.82
CA ASP A 29 3.64 3.42 -15.48
C ASP A 29 4.05 4.59 -14.54
N LEU A 30 3.14 4.94 -13.62
CA LEU A 30 3.30 6.02 -12.63
C LEU A 30 3.59 5.50 -11.23
N ALA A 31 3.99 4.22 -11.10
CA ALA A 31 4.39 3.67 -9.81
C ALA A 31 5.61 4.45 -9.30
N CYS A 32 5.50 5.01 -8.10
CA CYS A 32 6.61 5.67 -7.44
C CYS A 32 7.15 4.78 -6.34
N THR A 33 8.45 4.85 -6.11
CA THR A 33 9.10 4.20 -4.98
C THR A 33 9.09 5.07 -3.75
N VAL A 34 9.03 4.40 -2.61
CA VAL A 34 8.91 5.01 -1.29
C VAL A 34 10.08 4.51 -0.47
N ALA A 35 10.97 5.43 -0.12
CA ALA A 35 12.12 5.08 0.72
C ALA A 35 11.64 4.59 2.10
N ALA A 36 12.35 3.61 2.65
CA ALA A 36 11.95 2.94 3.89
C ALA A 36 11.95 3.87 5.11
N ASP A 37 12.81 4.90 5.11
CA ASP A 37 12.93 5.91 6.17
C ASP A 37 11.73 6.86 6.22
N VAL A 38 11.08 7.13 5.09
CA VAL A 38 9.88 8.01 5.00
C VAL A 38 8.57 7.24 4.98
N LEU A 39 8.61 5.90 4.97
CA LEU A 39 7.44 5.04 4.83
C LEU A 39 6.38 5.35 5.91
N GLU A 40 6.78 5.35 7.18
CA GLU A 40 5.89 5.64 8.33
C GLU A 40 5.27 7.04 8.26
N GLN A 41 6.06 8.04 7.84
CA GLN A 41 5.55 9.39 7.63
C GLN A 41 4.49 9.40 6.51
N LYS A 42 4.72 8.69 5.41
CA LYS A 42 3.80 8.62 4.27
C LYS A 42 2.50 7.88 4.61
N ILE A 43 2.58 6.85 5.44
CA ILE A 43 1.40 6.14 5.97
C ILE A 43 0.55 7.06 6.85
N THR A 44 1.20 7.89 7.67
CA THR A 44 0.53 8.87 8.51
C THR A 44 -0.21 9.89 7.65
N ILE A 45 0.48 10.47 6.65
CA ILE A 45 -0.13 11.43 5.71
C ILE A 45 -1.29 10.78 4.95
N PHE A 46 -1.13 9.54 4.48
CA PHE A 46 -2.21 8.80 3.82
C PHE A 46 -3.45 8.71 4.71
N SER A 47 -3.27 8.32 5.98
CA SER A 47 -4.36 8.18 6.94
C SER A 47 -5.05 9.52 7.20
N ASP A 48 -4.28 10.60 7.39
CA ASP A 48 -4.80 11.95 7.56
C ASP A 48 -5.58 12.41 6.33
N CYS A 49 -5.11 12.11 5.12
CA CYS A 49 -5.81 12.41 3.88
C CYS A 49 -7.16 11.69 3.82
N VAL A 50 -7.19 10.38 4.13
CA VAL A 50 -8.42 9.58 4.14
C VAL A 50 -9.42 10.13 5.15
N GLU A 51 -8.99 10.38 6.39
CA GLU A 51 -9.85 10.86 7.47
C GLU A 51 -10.41 12.25 7.20
N ARG A 52 -9.64 13.11 6.52
CA ARG A 52 -10.03 14.49 6.21
C ARG A 52 -10.66 14.66 4.82
N GLY A 53 -10.81 13.58 4.06
CA GLY A 53 -11.41 13.58 2.72
C GLY A 53 -10.54 14.23 1.64
N PHE A 54 -9.22 14.31 1.83
CA PHE A 54 -8.28 14.77 0.81
C PHE A 54 -7.83 13.61 -0.09
N THR A 55 -7.35 13.96 -1.29
CA THR A 55 -6.71 13.00 -2.20
C THR A 55 -5.25 12.80 -1.79
N PRO A 56 -4.85 11.58 -1.39
CA PRO A 56 -3.43 11.29 -1.12
C PRO A 56 -2.60 11.37 -2.40
N LEU A 57 -1.32 11.71 -2.27
CA LEU A 57 -0.35 11.68 -3.36
C LEU A 57 0.04 10.24 -3.70
N ARG A 58 0.67 10.07 -4.87
CA ARG A 58 1.14 8.76 -5.34
C ARG A 58 2.04 8.05 -4.32
N SER A 59 2.95 8.78 -3.69
CA SER A 59 3.87 8.21 -2.69
C SER A 59 3.16 7.78 -1.40
N GLU A 60 2.11 8.49 -0.98
CA GLU A 60 1.25 8.05 0.11
C GLU A 60 0.44 6.81 -0.25
N ILE A 61 -0.10 6.75 -1.48
CA ILE A 61 -0.84 5.59 -1.99
C ILE A 61 0.08 4.35 -2.05
N MET A 62 1.30 4.48 -2.57
CA MET A 62 2.24 3.37 -2.65
C MET A 62 2.75 2.92 -1.26
N ALA A 63 2.94 3.86 -0.33
CA ALA A 63 3.26 3.54 1.07
C ALA A 63 2.15 2.74 1.74
N ALA A 64 0.91 3.18 1.57
CA ALA A 64 -0.28 2.49 2.08
C ALA A 64 -0.43 1.08 1.47
N TYR A 65 -0.19 0.94 0.17
CA TYR A 65 -0.21 -0.35 -0.53
C TYR A 65 0.82 -1.32 0.04
N TYR A 66 2.06 -0.87 0.26
CA TYR A 66 3.09 -1.71 0.84
C TYR A 66 2.67 -2.26 2.22
N VAL A 67 2.14 -1.41 3.09
CA VAL A 67 1.67 -1.85 4.42
C VAL A 67 0.51 -2.82 4.31
N ALA A 68 -0.48 -2.52 3.47
CA ALA A 68 -1.63 -3.38 3.28
C ALA A 68 -1.20 -4.80 2.85
N GLU A 69 -0.29 -4.91 1.88
CA GLU A 69 0.24 -6.18 1.39
C GLU A 69 1.12 -6.90 2.42
N ARG A 70 1.99 -6.15 3.13
CA ARG A 70 2.83 -6.70 4.20
C ARG A 70 1.98 -7.32 5.30
N ASP A 71 0.99 -6.57 5.78
CA ASP A 71 0.12 -6.98 6.88
C ASP A 71 -0.79 -8.14 6.45
N ALA A 72 -1.33 -8.11 5.22
CA ALA A 72 -2.10 -9.23 4.66
C ALA A 72 -1.26 -10.51 4.52
N THR A 73 0.02 -10.37 4.13
CA THR A 73 0.93 -11.51 4.01
C THR A 73 1.28 -12.08 5.38
N ALA A 74 1.55 -11.23 6.38
CA ALA A 74 1.78 -11.66 7.75
C ALA A 74 0.55 -12.39 8.32
N GLU A 75 -0.65 -11.82 8.13
CA GLU A 75 -1.90 -12.44 8.58
C GLU A 75 -2.18 -13.77 7.88
N ALA A 76 -1.84 -13.92 6.60
CA ALA A 76 -1.95 -15.19 5.89
C ALA A 76 -1.01 -16.26 6.47
N PHE A 77 0.20 -15.87 6.88
CA PHE A 77 1.15 -16.77 7.53
C PHE A 77 0.65 -17.19 8.93
N ASP A 78 0.19 -16.23 9.73
CA ASP A 78 -0.34 -16.49 11.09
C ASP A 78 -1.54 -17.43 11.07
N ARG A 79 -2.34 -17.38 10.00
CA ARG A 79 -3.49 -18.28 9.76
C ARG A 79 -3.09 -19.62 9.15
N GLY A 80 -1.81 -19.86 8.87
CA GLY A 80 -1.31 -21.08 8.24
C GLY A 80 -1.72 -21.24 6.76
N LEU A 81 -2.11 -20.14 6.09
CA LEU A 81 -2.51 -20.14 4.68
C LEU A 81 -1.31 -20.13 3.72
N ILE A 82 -0.15 -19.71 4.21
CA ILE A 82 1.12 -19.74 3.48
C ILE A 82 2.24 -20.28 4.37
N THR A 83 3.26 -20.84 3.74
CA THR A 83 4.49 -21.29 4.39
C THR A 83 5.42 -20.13 4.71
N ARG A 84 6.42 -20.37 5.57
CA ARG A 84 7.47 -19.40 5.88
C ARG A 84 8.27 -18.98 4.63
N GLY A 85 8.57 -19.93 3.73
CA GLY A 85 9.28 -19.62 2.47
C GLY A 85 8.47 -18.71 1.54
N GLU A 86 7.15 -18.90 1.49
CA GLU A 86 6.25 -18.00 0.75
C GLU A 86 6.15 -16.61 1.39
N LEU A 87 6.11 -16.53 2.73
CA LEU A 87 6.17 -15.26 3.45
C LEU A 87 7.44 -14.47 3.09
N GLU A 88 8.61 -15.11 3.21
CA GLU A 88 9.90 -14.48 2.91
C GLU A 88 9.99 -14.04 1.43
N THR A 89 9.50 -14.87 0.50
CA THR A 89 9.46 -14.55 -0.93
C THR A 89 8.56 -13.35 -1.23
N LYS A 90 7.35 -13.31 -0.65
CA LYS A 90 6.40 -12.21 -0.83
C LYS A 90 6.92 -10.91 -0.21
N GLN A 91 7.49 -10.96 0.99
CA GLN A 91 8.11 -9.78 1.61
C GLN A 91 9.29 -9.27 0.78
N ALA A 92 10.16 -10.16 0.28
CA ALA A 92 11.26 -9.75 -0.60
C ALA A 92 10.75 -9.10 -1.90
N ALA A 93 9.67 -9.60 -2.48
CA ALA A 93 9.03 -8.99 -3.65
C ALA A 93 8.47 -7.60 -3.35
N LEU A 94 7.85 -7.40 -2.19
CA LEU A 94 7.35 -6.09 -1.75
C LEU A 94 8.48 -5.10 -1.49
N VAL A 95 9.59 -5.54 -0.86
CA VAL A 95 10.77 -4.68 -0.62
C VAL A 95 11.41 -4.23 -1.93
N ARG A 96 11.47 -5.09 -2.95
CA ARG A 96 11.93 -4.69 -4.29
C ARG A 96 11.07 -3.60 -4.93
N GLN A 97 9.77 -3.57 -4.62
CA GLN A 97 8.85 -2.53 -5.08
C GLN A 97 8.99 -1.21 -4.31
N LEU A 98 9.57 -1.23 -3.10
CA LEU A 98 9.87 -0.02 -2.33
C LEU A 98 11.19 0.66 -2.73
N LEU A 99 12.17 -0.10 -3.23
CA LEU A 99 13.58 0.34 -3.33
C LEU A 99 14.10 0.60 -4.76
N SER A 100 13.25 0.62 -5.79
CA SER A 100 13.69 0.86 -7.19
C SER A 100 13.67 2.32 -7.65
#